data_AF-A0A0S7EIH9-F1
#
_entry.id   AF-A0A0S7EIH9-F1
#
_cell.length_a   1.000
_cell.length_b   1.000
_cell.length_c   1.000
_cell.angle_alpha   90.00
_cell.angle_beta   90.00
_cell.angle_gamma   90.00
#
_symmetry.space_group_name_H-M   'P 1'
#
loop_
_entity.id
_entity.type
_entity.pdbx_description
1 polymer ?
#
loop_
_entity_poly.entity_id
_entity_poly.type
_entity_poly.pdbx_seq_one_letter_code
_entity_poly.pdbx_strand_id
1 'polypeptide(L)'
;KDRWNQLDLAIVLLSVMGITLEEIEISAALPINPTIIRIMRVLRIARVLKLLKMATGMRALLDTVVQALPQVGNLGLLFMLLFFIYAALGVELFGELVCNEDYPCEGMSRHATFENFGMAFLTLFQVSTGDNWNGIMR
;
A
#
# COMPACT_ATOMS: atom_id res chain seq x y z
N LYS A 1 -29.49 6.17 -3.89
CA LYS A 1 -29.10 4.94 -3.16
C LYS A 1 -28.06 5.35 -2.12
N ASP A 2 -28.27 5.11 -0.82
CA ASP A 2 -27.38 5.62 0.24
C ASP A 2 -26.04 4.86 0.24
N ARG A 3 -24.95 5.56 -0.09
CA ARG A 3 -23.58 4.99 -0.19
C ARG A 3 -23.10 4.43 1.15
N TRP A 4 -23.55 5.01 2.26
CA TRP A 4 -23.18 4.55 3.60
C TRP A 4 -23.83 3.22 3.96
N ASN A 5 -25.05 2.97 3.50
CA ASN A 5 -25.72 1.70 3.73
C ASN A 5 -25.14 0.59 2.83
N GLN A 6 -24.61 0.93 1.64
CA GLN A 6 -23.86 -0.02 0.82
C GLN A 6 -22.54 -0.45 1.49
N LEU A 7 -21.82 0.51 2.08
CA LEU A 7 -20.61 0.24 2.86
C LEU A 7 -20.92 -0.62 4.10
N ASP A 8 -21.99 -0.32 4.82
CA ASP A 8 -22.40 -1.11 5.99
C ASP A 8 -22.73 -2.56 5.61
N LEU A 9 -23.52 -2.75 4.53
CA LEU A 9 -23.83 -4.08 4.00
C LEU A 9 -22.57 -4.85 3.59
N ALA A 10 -21.63 -4.20 2.89
CA ALA A 10 -20.37 -4.82 2.49
C ALA A 10 -19.54 -5.28 3.71
N ILE A 11 -19.46 -4.46 4.77
CA ILE A 11 -18.75 -4.83 6.01
C ILE A 11 -19.42 -6.02 6.70
N VAL A 12 -20.76 -6.06 6.75
CA VAL A 12 -21.50 -7.18 7.34
C VAL A 12 -21.23 -8.46 6.56
N LEU A 13 -21.30 -8.42 5.23
CA LEU A 13 -21.02 -9.58 4.38
C LEU A 13 -19.57 -10.08 4.55
N LEU A 14 -18.58 -9.17 4.56
CA LEU A 14 -17.18 -9.53 4.82
C LEU A 14 -16.99 -10.16 6.20
N SER A 15 -17.70 -9.67 7.22
CA SER A 15 -17.63 -10.21 8.58
C SER A 15 -18.21 -11.62 8.67
N VAL A 16 -19.38 -11.86 8.05
CA VAL A 16 -20.02 -13.19 7.99
C VAL A 16 -19.15 -14.17 7.20
N MET A 17 -18.59 -13.74 6.06
CA MET A 17 -17.66 -14.53 5.27
C MET A 17 -16.42 -14.92 6.09
N GLY A 18 -15.84 -13.98 6.84
CA GLY A 18 -14.68 -14.25 7.68
C GLY A 18 -14.95 -15.22 8.83
N ILE A 19 -16.17 -15.24 9.39
CA ILE A 19 -16.55 -16.19 10.44
C ILE A 19 -16.78 -17.59 9.85
N THR A 20 -17.54 -17.67 8.75
CA THR A 20 -17.83 -18.95 8.08
C THR A 20 -16.58 -19.65 7.54
N LEU A 21 -15.61 -18.90 7.01
CA LEU A 21 -14.32 -19.47 6.56
C LEU A 21 -13.48 -20.02 7.72
N GLU A 22 -13.52 -19.39 8.90
CA GLU A 22 -12.84 -19.91 10.11
C GLU A 22 -13.49 -21.20 10.61
N GLU A 23 -14.82 -21.29 10.58
CA GLU A 23 -15.54 -22.52 10.98
C GLU A 23 -15.28 -23.69 10.02
N ILE A 24 -15.16 -23.44 8.71
CA ILE A 24 -14.84 -24.46 7.70
C ILE A 24 -13.42 -25.02 7.90
N GLU A 25 -12.45 -24.18 8.29
CA GLU A 25 -11.09 -24.61 8.63
C GLU A 25 -11.09 -25.53 9.86
N ILE A 26 -11.78 -25.14 10.93
CA ILE A 26 -11.89 -25.93 12.17
C ILE A 26 -12.55 -27.29 11.91
N SER A 27 -13.54 -27.31 11.01
CA SER A 27 -14.26 -28.52 10.61
C SER A 27 -13.45 -29.44 9.69
N ALA A 28 -12.25 -29.02 9.27
CA ALA A 28 -11.39 -29.69 8.29
C ALA A 28 -12.11 -30.08 6.98
N ALA A 29 -13.21 -29.38 6.65
CA ALA A 29 -14.09 -29.74 5.54
C ALA A 29 -13.45 -29.43 4.17
N LEU A 30 -12.57 -28.43 4.12
CA LEU A 30 -11.79 -28.06 2.93
C LEU A 30 -10.39 -27.56 3.34
N PRO A 31 -9.32 -27.91 2.60
CA PRO A 31 -7.99 -27.36 2.82
C PRO A 31 -7.92 -25.90 2.34
N ILE A 32 -8.03 -24.97 3.28
CA ILE A 32 -7.93 -23.52 3.03
C ILE A 32 -6.52 -23.03 3.37
N ASN A 33 -5.96 -22.12 2.58
CA ASN A 33 -4.64 -21.55 2.86
C ASN A 33 -4.70 -20.64 4.12
N PRO A 34 -3.85 -20.86 5.14
CA PRO A 34 -3.85 -20.07 6.37
C PRO A 34 -3.57 -18.58 6.16
N THR A 35 -2.96 -18.18 5.03
CA THR A 35 -2.76 -16.75 4.70
C THR A 35 -4.09 -16.04 4.43
N ILE A 36 -5.05 -16.70 3.78
CA ILE A 36 -6.38 -16.13 3.48
C ILE A 36 -7.12 -15.83 4.78
N ILE A 37 -7.02 -16.72 5.76
CA ILE A 37 -7.67 -16.60 7.06
C ILE A 37 -7.06 -15.44 7.85
N ARG A 38 -5.73 -15.30 7.81
CA ARG A 38 -5.05 -14.13 8.39
C ARG A 38 -5.52 -12.83 7.75
N ILE A 39 -5.65 -12.78 6.43
CA ILE A 39 -6.18 -11.59 5.71
C ILE A 39 -7.62 -11.29 6.15
N MET A 40 -8.50 -12.30 6.21
CA MET A 40 -9.89 -12.12 6.66
C MET A 40 -9.99 -11.61 8.10
N ARG A 41 -9.08 -12.03 8.99
CA ARG A 41 -8.97 -11.48 10.36
C ARG A 41 -8.59 -10.01 10.36
N VAL A 42 -7.59 -9.62 9.57
CA VAL A 42 -7.18 -8.21 9.42
C VAL A 42 -8.33 -7.36 8.88
N LEU A 43 -9.07 -7.87 7.87
CA LEU A 43 -10.22 -7.18 7.29
C LEU A 43 -11.35 -6.89 8.29
N ARG A 44 -11.44 -7.59 9.43
CA ARG A 44 -12.40 -7.25 10.50
C ARG A 44 -12.20 -5.84 11.05
N ILE A 45 -11.03 -5.22 10.87
CA ILE A 45 -10.80 -3.81 11.24
C ILE A 45 -11.67 -2.84 10.43
N ALA A 46 -12.14 -3.24 9.25
CA ALA A 46 -13.03 -2.43 8.41
C ALA A 46 -14.34 -2.04 9.13
N ARG A 47 -14.79 -2.79 10.15
CA ARG A 47 -15.95 -2.40 10.97
C ARG A 47 -15.77 -1.09 11.73
N VAL A 48 -14.52 -0.69 12.02
CA VAL A 48 -14.22 0.62 12.62
C VAL A 48 -14.66 1.76 11.70
N LEU A 49 -14.71 1.54 10.38
CA LEU A 49 -15.22 2.53 9.43
C LEU A 49 -16.70 2.86 9.65
N LYS A 50 -17.47 2.01 10.36
CA LYS A 50 -18.86 2.35 10.76
C LYS A 50 -18.91 3.55 11.70
N LEU A 51 -17.85 3.80 12.49
CA LEU A 51 -17.75 4.97 13.36
C LEU A 51 -17.67 6.28 12.55
N LEU A 52 -17.18 6.23 11.31
CA LEU A 52 -17.16 7.39 10.41
C LEU A 52 -18.57 7.91 10.10
N LYS A 53 -19.59 7.05 10.16
CA LYS A 53 -21.01 7.44 9.96
C LYS A 53 -21.54 8.29 11.12
N MET A 54 -21.00 8.11 12.33
CA MET A 54 -21.48 8.81 13.54
C MET A 54 -20.87 10.21 13.69
N ALA A 55 -19.66 10.42 13.16
CA ALA A 55 -18.96 11.70 13.27
C ALA A 55 -19.23 12.61 12.05
N THR A 56 -20.28 13.43 12.16
CA THR A 56 -20.69 14.38 11.11
C THR A 56 -19.58 15.36 10.69
N GLY A 57 -18.77 15.84 11.64
CA GLY A 57 -17.62 16.72 11.36
C GLY A 57 -16.51 16.04 10.55
N MET A 58 -16.18 14.79 10.88
CA MET A 58 -15.16 14.02 10.16
C MET A 58 -15.62 13.67 8.73
N ARG A 59 -16.91 13.41 8.54
CA ARG A 59 -17.49 13.20 7.21
C ARG A 59 -17.32 14.42 6.31
N ALA A 60 -17.53 15.63 6.83
CA ALA A 60 -17.36 16.85 6.05
C ALA A 60 -15.91 16.99 5.53
N LEU A 61 -14.90 16.69 6.36
CA LEU A 61 -13.50 16.70 5.95
C LEU A 61 -13.18 15.61 4.91
N LEU A 62 -13.75 14.41 5.05
CA LEU A 62 -13.57 13.35 4.05
C LEU A 62 -14.21 13.72 2.71
N ASP A 63 -15.39 14.35 2.74
CA ASP A 63 -16.08 14.80 1.52
C ASP A 63 -15.26 15.88 0.78
N THR A 64 -14.57 16.78 1.49
CA THR A 64 -13.68 17.75 0.84
C THR A 64 -12.44 17.10 0.24
N VAL A 65 -11.83 16.12 0.94
CA VAL A 65 -10.71 15.34 0.39
C VAL A 65 -11.13 14.60 -0.89
N VAL A 66 -12.28 13.94 -0.88
CA VAL A 66 -12.79 13.20 -2.05
C VAL A 66 -13.07 14.13 -3.23
N GLN A 67 -13.55 15.35 -2.97
CA GLN A 67 -13.74 16.36 -4.02
C GLN A 67 -12.41 16.83 -4.64
N ALA A 68 -11.32 16.85 -3.88
CA ALA A 68 -9.99 17.22 -4.36
C ALA A 68 -9.26 16.08 -5.10
N LEU A 69 -9.63 14.81 -4.86
CA LEU A 69 -8.97 13.63 -5.44
C LEU A 69 -8.81 13.66 -6.97
N PRO A 70 -9.78 14.10 -7.80
CA PRO A 70 -9.61 14.15 -9.25
C PRO A 70 -8.46 15.08 -9.68
N GLN A 71 -8.34 16.23 -9.02
CA GLN A 71 -7.28 17.19 -9.31
C GLN A 71 -5.92 16.67 -8.84
N VAL A 72 -5.87 16.06 -7.66
CA VAL A 72 -4.67 15.37 -7.15
C VAL A 72 -4.28 14.22 -8.08
N GLY A 73 -5.25 13.53 -8.68
CA GLY A 73 -5.01 12.45 -9.64
C GLY A 73 -4.24 12.89 -10.87
N ASN A 74 -4.52 14.09 -11.41
CA ASN A 74 -3.77 14.65 -12.54
C ASN A 74 -2.31 14.89 -12.18
N LEU A 75 -2.05 15.46 -10.99
CA LEU A 75 -0.69 15.65 -10.46
C LEU A 75 -0.01 14.30 -10.18
N GLY A 76 -0.75 13.34 -9.63
CA GLY A 76 -0.27 11.99 -9.35
C GLY A 76 0.13 11.23 -10.61
N LEU A 77 -0.58 11.42 -11.72
CA LEU A 77 -0.21 10.81 -13.00
C LEU A 77 1.10 11.37 -13.53
N LEU A 78 1.29 12.69 -13.50
CA LEU A 78 2.56 13.31 -13.85
C LEU A 78 3.70 12.82 -12.96
N PHE A 79 3.44 12.71 -11.65
CA PHE A 79 4.40 12.19 -10.67
C PHE A 79 4.78 10.71 -10.95
N MET A 80 3.81 9.88 -11.33
CA MET A 80 4.04 8.49 -11.73
C MET A 80 4.87 8.38 -13.01
N LEU A 81 4.65 9.26 -14.00
CA LEU A 81 5.47 9.31 -15.20
C LEU A 81 6.92 9.66 -14.87
N LEU A 82 7.12 10.63 -13.96
CA LEU A 82 8.44 11.00 -13.48
C LEU A 82 9.13 9.79 -12.82
N PHE A 83 8.44 9.09 -11.91
CA PHE A 83 8.96 7.88 -11.28
C PHE A 83 9.32 6.80 -12.29
N PHE A 84 8.52 6.61 -13.33
CA PHE A 84 8.80 5.63 -14.38
C PHE A 84 10.10 5.93 -15.11
N ILE A 85 10.28 7.19 -15.54
CA ILE A 85 11.49 7.63 -16.26
C ILE A 85 12.72 7.50 -15.36
N TYR A 86 12.66 8.00 -14.13
CA TYR A 86 13.79 7.94 -13.21
C TYR A 86 14.09 6.53 -12.71
N ALA A 87 13.08 5.64 -12.60
CA ALA A 87 13.31 4.25 -12.24
C ALA A 87 14.07 3.54 -13.36
N ALA A 88 13.67 3.73 -14.63
CA ALA A 88 14.38 3.16 -15.78
C ALA A 88 15.82 3.69 -15.87
N LEU A 89 16.02 5.01 -15.72
CA LEU A 89 17.36 5.61 -15.66
C LEU A 89 18.18 5.09 -14.48
N GLY A 90 17.56 4.92 -13.31
CA GLY A 90 18.22 4.41 -12.12
C GLY A 90 18.72 2.98 -12.30
N VAL A 91 17.93 2.12 -12.94
CA VAL A 91 18.36 0.76 -13.29
C VAL A 91 19.51 0.77 -14.28
N GLU A 92 19.43 1.60 -15.32
CA GLU A 92 20.48 1.68 -16.34
C GLU A 92 21.80 2.23 -15.81
N LEU A 93 21.74 3.25 -14.94
CA LEU A 93 22.92 3.91 -14.39
C LEU A 93 23.49 3.21 -13.16
N PHE A 94 22.62 2.63 -12.32
CA PHE A 94 22.98 2.16 -10.99
C PHE A 94 22.63 0.69 -10.71
N GLY A 95 22.12 -0.06 -11.71
CA GLY A 95 21.69 -1.44 -11.52
C GLY A 95 22.82 -2.44 -11.28
N GLU A 96 24.04 -2.13 -11.69
CA GLU A 96 25.22 -2.97 -11.50
C GLU A 96 26.05 -2.61 -10.25
N LEU A 97 25.60 -1.65 -9.42
CA LEU A 97 26.32 -1.32 -8.19
C LEU A 97 26.21 -2.47 -7.19
N VAL A 98 27.36 -2.85 -6.62
CA VAL A 98 27.47 -3.91 -5.62
C VAL A 98 27.84 -3.29 -4.27
N CYS A 99 26.98 -3.49 -3.28
CA CYS A 99 27.19 -3.08 -1.89
C CYS A 99 27.52 -4.32 -1.04
N ASN A 100 28.75 -4.42 -0.55
CA ASN A 100 29.26 -5.56 0.25
C ASN A 100 30.10 -5.05 1.43
N GLU A 101 30.62 -5.96 2.26
CA GLU A 101 31.53 -5.58 3.37
C GLU A 101 32.80 -4.84 2.88
N ASP A 102 33.31 -5.20 1.69
CA ASP A 102 34.47 -4.54 1.07
C ASP A 102 34.14 -3.17 0.46
N TYR A 103 32.87 -2.94 0.09
CA TYR A 103 32.36 -1.71 -0.52
C TYR A 103 31.06 -1.31 0.20
N PRO A 104 31.17 -0.70 1.40
CA PRO A 104 30.00 -0.37 2.20
C PRO A 104 29.23 0.79 1.57
N CYS A 105 27.90 0.64 1.48
CA CYS A 105 26.98 1.68 1.04
C CYS A 105 26.22 2.24 2.25
N GLU A 106 26.15 3.57 2.38
CA GLU A 106 25.46 4.21 3.52
C GLU A 106 23.92 4.14 3.41
N GLY A 107 23.36 4.21 2.19
CA GLY A 107 21.91 4.24 1.98
C GLY A 107 21.34 3.15 1.07
N MET A 108 22.16 2.43 0.32
CA MET A 108 21.71 1.26 -0.44
C MET A 108 21.76 0.00 0.43
N SER A 109 20.66 -0.75 0.42
CA SER A 109 20.50 -2.00 1.15
C SER A 109 19.66 -2.97 0.32
N ARG A 110 19.53 -4.23 0.75
CA ARG A 110 18.69 -5.24 0.05
C ARG A 110 17.24 -4.79 -0.22
N HIS A 111 16.73 -3.80 0.50
CA HIS A 111 15.38 -3.25 0.34
C HIS A 111 15.32 -1.90 -0.37
N ALA A 112 16.47 -1.32 -0.72
CA ALA A 112 16.61 -0.06 -1.44
C ALA A 112 17.80 -0.19 -2.43
N THR A 113 17.53 -0.76 -3.61
CA THR A 113 18.50 -0.94 -4.70
C THR A 113 17.90 -0.55 -6.05
N PHE A 114 18.78 -0.34 -7.04
CA PHE A 114 18.41 -0.12 -8.44
C PHE A 114 18.61 -1.35 -9.34
N GLU A 115 18.80 -2.54 -8.76
CA GLU A 115 19.04 -3.78 -9.53
C GLU A 115 17.90 -4.13 -10.51
N ASN A 116 16.66 -3.85 -10.11
CA ASN A 116 15.47 -4.17 -10.88
C ASN A 116 14.48 -3.01 -10.83
N PHE A 117 13.67 -2.86 -11.87
CA PHE A 117 12.70 -1.76 -11.99
C PHE A 117 11.77 -1.61 -10.78
N GLY A 118 11.27 -2.72 -10.22
CA GLY A 118 10.40 -2.68 -9.04
C GLY A 118 11.10 -2.15 -7.78
N MET A 119 12.37 -2.54 -7.57
CA MET A 119 13.17 -2.05 -6.44
C MET A 119 13.59 -0.59 -6.64
N ALA A 120 13.96 -0.21 -7.87
CA ALA A 120 14.23 1.17 -8.24
C ALA A 120 13.03 2.08 -7.96
N PHE A 121 11.83 1.62 -8.28
CA PHE A 121 10.58 2.34 -8.00
C PHE A 121 10.34 2.54 -6.49
N LEU A 122 10.55 1.50 -5.67
CA LEU A 122 10.43 1.60 -4.21
C LEU A 122 11.51 2.51 -3.60
N THR A 123 12.73 2.45 -4.13
CA THR A 123 13.84 3.30 -3.71
C THR A 123 13.55 4.76 -4.03
N LEU A 124 13.02 5.06 -5.23
CA LEU A 124 12.58 6.42 -5.57
C LEU A 124 11.40 6.89 -4.73
N PHE A 125 10.49 5.99 -4.33
CA PHE A 125 9.44 6.32 -3.38
C PHE A 125 10.03 6.81 -2.05
N GLN A 126 11.00 6.08 -1.48
CA GLN A 126 11.72 6.50 -0.27
C GLN A 126 12.44 7.85 -0.46
N VAL A 127 13.16 8.02 -1.57
CA VAL A 127 13.87 9.28 -1.88
C VAL A 127 12.88 10.45 -2.00
N SER A 128 11.70 10.23 -2.57
CA SER A 128 10.69 11.28 -2.75
C SER A 128 10.06 11.76 -1.45
N THR A 129 10.05 10.94 -0.40
CA THR A 129 9.61 11.37 0.93
C THR A 129 10.71 12.13 1.68
N GLY A 130 11.90 12.27 1.08
CA GLY A 130 13.06 12.93 1.66
C GLY A 130 13.78 12.05 2.69
N ASP A 131 13.42 10.78 2.80
CA ASP A 131 14.06 9.86 3.73
C ASP A 131 15.34 9.27 3.14
N ASN A 132 16.43 9.36 3.91
CA ASN A 132 17.75 8.80 3.61
C ASN A 132 18.31 9.01 2.18
N TRP A 133 17.83 10.00 1.43
CA TRP A 133 18.26 10.25 0.05
C TRP A 133 19.75 10.60 -0.06
N ASN A 134 20.29 11.27 0.97
CA ASN A 134 21.71 11.61 1.06
C ASN A 134 22.60 10.35 1.11
N GLY A 135 22.16 9.31 1.82
CA GLY A 135 22.91 8.05 1.91
C GLY A 135 22.82 7.24 0.62
N ILE A 136 21.75 7.40 -0.17
CA ILE A 136 21.61 6.76 -1.48
C ILE A 136 22.51 7.46 -2.53
N MET A 137 22.77 8.76 -2.36
CA MET A 137 23.61 9.54 -3.26
C MET A 137 25.12 9.36 -3.00
N ARG A 138 25.51 8.99 -1.78
CA ARG A 138 26.91 8.81 -1.36
C ARG A 138 27.42 7.41 -1.69
#